data_AF-A0A3B8P4Z4-F1
#
_entry.id   AF-A0A3B8P4Z4-F1
#
_cell.length_a   1.000
_cell.length_b   1.000
_cell.length_c   1.000
_cell.angle_alpha   90.00
_cell.angle_beta   90.00
_cell.angle_gamma   90.00
#
_symmetry.space_group_name_H-M   'P 1'
#
loop_
_entity.id
_entity.type
_entity.pdbx_description
1 polymer ?
#
loop_
_entity_poly.entity_id
_entity_poly.type
_entity_poly.pdbx_seq_one_letter_code
_entity_poly.pdbx_strand_id
1 'polypeptide(L)'
;MSWDKVGKFSVALVLGLVLVLVAYLLFRNPPRLEATLNYAYLTYPSQFSERISKANDQLKYEQLQPRVNRIGEGVLSQYQVDKLIELAQAPYVQLFAKPFEAGLVDHRTGLVIDLHNRGDSEVREVKVRLPAKGLVQVRDAAGNDTLYEAATAQVEIAAIEPGAACKIWVYFDADYSQIRQGGISVNFAGGEAQLHVYR
;
A
#
# COMPACT_ATOMS: atom_id res chain seq x y z
N MET A 1 -63.84 10.52 20.14
CA MET A 1 -62.80 9.54 19.76
C MET A 1 -62.26 8.96 21.07
N SER A 2 -62.49 7.69 21.38
CA SER A 2 -62.19 7.15 22.72
C SER A 2 -60.68 6.97 22.91
N TRP A 3 -60.17 7.42 24.06
CA TRP A 3 -58.77 7.28 24.46
C TRP A 3 -58.27 5.83 24.40
N ASP A 4 -59.16 4.86 24.62
CA ASP A 4 -58.89 3.43 24.52
C ASP A 4 -58.57 2.97 23.08
N LYS A 5 -59.19 3.58 22.06
CA LYS A 5 -58.86 3.30 20.64
C LYS A 5 -57.52 3.92 20.23
N VAL A 6 -57.20 5.09 20.78
CA VAL A 6 -55.92 5.76 20.53
C VAL A 6 -54.77 4.96 21.16
N GLY A 7 -54.92 4.50 22.41
CA GLY A 7 -53.91 3.69 23.10
C GLY A 7 -53.64 2.35 22.41
N LYS A 8 -54.69 1.63 21.98
CA LYS A 8 -54.54 0.36 21.24
C LYS A 8 -53.84 0.54 19.90
N PHE A 9 -54.14 1.63 19.19
CA PHE A 9 -53.47 1.96 17.93
C PHE A 9 -51.99 2.30 18.12
N SER A 10 -51.64 3.07 19.16
CA SER A 10 -50.25 3.39 19.50
C SER A 10 -49.43 2.14 19.84
N VAL A 11 -49.99 1.22 20.62
CA VAL A 11 -49.31 -0.05 20.97
C VAL A 11 -49.10 -0.92 19.73
N ALA A 12 -50.10 -1.03 18.85
CA ALA A 12 -49.98 -1.78 17.60
C ALA A 12 -48.92 -1.16 16.66
N LEU A 13 -48.84 0.17 16.59
CA LEU A 13 -47.82 0.88 15.81
C LEU A 13 -46.41 0.59 16.33
N VAL A 14 -46.20 0.67 17.64
CA VAL A 14 -44.88 0.38 18.26
C VAL A 14 -44.48 -1.06 18.02
N LEU A 15 -45.40 -2.02 18.20
CA LEU A 15 -45.17 -3.43 17.91
C LEU A 15 -44.79 -3.66 16.44
N GLY A 16 -45.50 -3.02 15.50
CA GLY A 16 -45.16 -3.08 14.09
C GLY A 16 -43.77 -2.52 13.80
N LEU A 17 -43.41 -1.40 14.41
CA LEU A 17 -42.10 -0.76 14.24
C LEU A 17 -40.96 -1.63 14.80
N VAL A 18 -41.17 -2.25 15.96
CA VAL A 18 -40.23 -3.24 16.53
C VAL A 18 -40.06 -4.44 15.60
N LEU A 19 -41.14 -4.95 15.02
CA LEU A 19 -41.10 -6.08 14.08
C LEU A 19 -40.30 -5.75 12.82
N VAL A 20 -40.50 -4.54 12.27
CA VAL A 20 -39.73 -4.04 11.12
C VAL A 20 -38.25 -3.86 11.49
N LEU A 21 -37.95 -3.36 12.69
CA LEU A 21 -36.57 -3.21 13.18
C LEU A 21 -35.87 -4.55 13.38
N VAL A 22 -36.56 -5.53 13.94
CA VAL A 22 -36.05 -6.90 14.12
C VAL A 22 -35.83 -7.57 12.77
N ALA A 23 -36.78 -7.46 11.85
CA ALA A 23 -36.61 -7.96 10.48
C ALA A 23 -35.42 -7.28 9.79
N TYR A 24 -35.30 -5.95 9.91
CA TYR A 24 -34.17 -5.20 9.35
C TYR A 24 -32.82 -5.67 9.92
N LEU A 25 -32.72 -5.90 11.23
CA LEU A 25 -31.50 -6.42 11.86
C LEU A 25 -31.19 -7.86 11.42
N LEU A 26 -32.21 -8.70 11.21
CA LEU A 26 -32.05 -10.08 10.74
C LEU A 26 -31.64 -10.16 9.26
N PHE A 27 -32.12 -9.23 8.43
CA PHE A 27 -31.81 -9.18 6.99
C PHE A 27 -30.64 -8.27 6.63
N ARG A 28 -30.10 -7.50 7.59
CA ARG A 28 -28.90 -6.70 7.36
C ARG A 28 -27.70 -7.63 7.23
N ASN A 29 -27.30 -7.88 5.99
CA ASN A 29 -26.06 -8.60 5.71
C ASN A 29 -24.87 -7.74 6.14
N PRO A 30 -24.05 -8.18 7.09
CA PRO A 30 -22.89 -7.42 7.52
C PRO A 30 -21.89 -7.29 6.35
N PRO A 31 -21.14 -6.18 6.27
CA PRO A 31 -19.99 -6.08 5.38
C PRO A 31 -19.05 -7.29 5.59
N ARG A 32 -18.69 -7.98 4.50
CA ARG A 32 -17.82 -9.16 4.51
C ARG A 32 -16.62 -8.90 3.64
N LEU A 33 -15.50 -8.58 4.28
CA LEU A 33 -14.22 -8.43 3.61
C LEU A 33 -13.39 -9.71 3.77
N GLU A 34 -12.98 -10.28 2.66
CA GLU A 34 -11.99 -11.36 2.61
C GLU A 34 -10.64 -10.76 2.21
N ALA A 35 -9.56 -11.24 2.82
CA ALA A 35 -8.21 -10.86 2.47
C ALA A 35 -7.38 -12.12 2.22
N THR A 36 -6.84 -12.26 1.01
CA THR A 36 -5.92 -13.34 0.66
C THR A 36 -4.49 -12.82 0.66
N LEU A 37 -3.60 -13.49 1.39
CA LEU A 37 -2.22 -13.11 1.58
C LEU A 37 -1.31 -14.07 0.81
N ASN A 38 -0.58 -13.52 -0.16
CA ASN A 38 0.37 -14.25 -1.00
C ASN A 38 1.77 -13.69 -0.77
N TYR A 39 2.64 -14.48 -0.14
CA TYR A 39 4.03 -14.11 0.09
C TYR A 39 4.91 -14.64 -1.05
N ALA A 40 5.86 -13.82 -1.50
CA ALA A 40 6.79 -14.21 -2.54
C ALA A 40 8.20 -13.69 -2.25
N TYR A 41 9.20 -14.49 -2.61
CA TYR A 41 10.57 -14.02 -2.71
C TYR A 41 10.85 -13.62 -4.15
N LEU A 42 11.12 -12.34 -4.36
CA LEU A 42 11.31 -11.73 -5.66
C LEU A 42 12.76 -11.89 -6.08
N THR A 43 12.96 -12.66 -7.14
CA THR A 43 14.27 -12.80 -7.76
C THR A 43 14.36 -11.85 -8.94
N TYR A 44 15.08 -10.75 -8.76
CA TYR A 44 15.42 -9.85 -9.86
C TYR A 44 16.66 -10.36 -10.60
N PRO A 45 16.75 -10.20 -11.92
CA PRO A 45 17.97 -10.51 -12.66
C PRO A 45 19.16 -9.73 -12.10
N SER A 46 20.24 -10.42 -11.70
CA SER A 46 21.40 -9.79 -11.07
C SER A 46 22.06 -8.73 -11.95
N GLN A 47 21.96 -8.88 -13.27
CA GLN A 47 22.47 -7.91 -14.24
C GLN A 47 21.78 -6.54 -14.12
N PHE A 48 20.50 -6.50 -13.73
CA PHE A 48 19.79 -5.24 -13.54
C PHE A 48 20.34 -4.49 -12.33
N SER A 49 20.41 -5.16 -11.19
CA SER A 49 20.96 -4.61 -9.96
C SER A 49 22.41 -4.14 -10.12
N GLU A 50 23.24 -4.93 -10.80
CA GLU A 50 24.63 -4.56 -11.07
C GLU A 50 24.72 -3.31 -11.97
N ARG A 51 23.87 -3.20 -13.00
CA ARG A 51 23.81 -2.00 -13.86
C ARG A 51 23.38 -0.76 -13.07
N ILE A 52 22.37 -0.89 -12.21
CA ILE A 52 21.89 0.20 -11.36
C ILE A 52 22.96 0.65 -10.37
N SER A 53 23.59 -0.28 -9.66
CA SER A 53 24.68 0.03 -8.72
C SER A 53 25.84 0.72 -9.42
N LYS A 54 26.30 0.20 -10.57
CA LYS A 54 27.38 0.81 -11.34
C LYS A 54 27.03 2.21 -11.84
N ALA A 55 25.79 2.43 -12.28
CA ALA A 55 25.33 3.74 -12.70
C ALA A 55 25.35 4.74 -11.55
N ASN A 56 24.82 4.36 -10.38
CA ASN A 56 24.85 5.19 -9.18
C ASN A 56 26.30 5.48 -8.74
N ASP A 57 27.18 4.47 -8.74
CA ASP A 57 28.60 4.64 -8.41
C ASP A 57 29.31 5.61 -9.35
N GLN A 58 29.03 5.57 -10.66
CA GLN A 58 29.63 6.47 -11.64
C GLN A 58 29.16 7.93 -11.48
N LEU A 59 28.00 8.15 -10.86
CA LEU A 59 27.45 9.48 -10.60
C LEU A 59 27.97 10.10 -9.30
N LYS A 60 28.70 9.35 -8.47
CA LYS A 60 29.28 9.88 -7.23
C LYS A 60 30.29 10.99 -7.51
N TYR A 61 30.34 11.98 -6.62
CA TYR A 61 31.19 13.16 -6.78
C TYR A 61 32.65 12.77 -6.97
N GLU A 62 33.13 11.77 -6.21
CA GLU A 62 34.50 11.27 -6.24
C GLU A 62 34.88 10.64 -7.60
N GLN A 63 33.89 10.16 -8.36
CA GLN A 63 34.10 9.63 -9.71
C GLN A 63 34.01 10.72 -10.78
N LEU A 64 33.15 11.72 -10.58
CA LEU A 64 32.90 12.79 -11.54
C LEU A 64 33.95 13.91 -11.47
N GLN A 65 34.33 14.33 -10.28
CA GLN A 65 35.27 15.45 -10.08
C GLN A 65 36.61 15.25 -10.81
N PRO A 66 37.29 14.09 -10.73
CA PRO A 66 38.54 13.89 -11.47
C PRO A 66 38.35 13.91 -12.99
N ARG A 67 37.18 13.48 -13.49
CA ARG A 67 36.86 13.46 -14.92
C ARG A 67 36.61 14.87 -15.45
N VAL A 68 35.82 15.66 -14.74
CA VAL A 68 35.55 17.07 -15.08
C VAL A 68 36.84 17.87 -15.02
N ASN A 69 37.68 17.68 -14.00
CA ASN A 69 38.98 18.34 -13.89
C ASN A 69 39.93 17.99 -15.05
N ARG A 70 39.92 16.72 -15.48
CA ARG A 70 40.72 16.28 -16.63
C ARG A 70 40.23 16.90 -17.94
N ILE A 71 38.92 16.95 -18.17
CA ILE A 71 38.32 17.56 -19.37
C ILE A 71 38.58 19.07 -19.39
N GLY A 72 38.48 19.73 -18.24
CA GLY A 72 38.72 21.16 -18.11
C GLY A 72 40.20 21.55 -18.14
N GLU A 73 41.13 20.59 -18.15
CA GLU A 73 42.58 20.82 -18.16
C GLU A 73 43.07 21.82 -17.08
N GLY A 74 42.37 21.90 -15.94
CA GLY A 74 42.67 22.85 -14.87
C GLY A 74 42.23 24.30 -15.12
N VAL A 75 41.54 24.59 -16.22
CA VAL A 75 41.00 25.93 -16.56
C VAL A 75 39.75 26.26 -15.74
N LEU A 76 38.97 25.23 -15.38
CA LEU A 76 37.75 25.42 -14.60
C LEU A 76 38.06 25.69 -13.14
N SER A 77 37.38 26.70 -12.57
CA SER A 77 37.38 26.92 -11.12
C SER A 77 36.64 25.80 -10.39
N GLN A 78 36.96 25.59 -9.12
CA GLN A 78 36.27 24.61 -8.27
C GLN A 78 34.74 24.80 -8.26
N TYR A 79 34.26 26.05 -8.22
CA TYR A 79 32.82 26.35 -8.29
C TYR A 79 32.18 25.87 -9.61
N GLN A 80 32.87 26.05 -10.75
CA GLN A 80 32.37 25.60 -12.04
C GLN A 80 32.35 24.07 -12.12
N VAL A 81 33.36 23.40 -11.56
CA VAL A 81 33.41 21.94 -11.46
C VAL A 81 32.24 21.42 -10.63
N ASP A 82 32.01 21.99 -9.45
CA ASP A 82 30.92 21.59 -8.56
C ASP A 82 29.55 21.79 -9.23
N LYS A 83 29.34 22.91 -9.94
CA LYS A 83 28.10 23.16 -10.68
C LYS A 83 27.88 22.19 -11.85
N LEU A 84 28.94 21.80 -12.57
CA LEU A 84 28.83 20.80 -13.62
C LEU A 84 28.46 19.43 -13.06
N ILE A 85 29.02 19.06 -11.89
CA ILE A 85 28.68 17.81 -11.21
C ILE A 85 27.23 17.83 -10.73
N GLU A 86 26.79 18.92 -10.10
CA GLU A 86 25.40 19.10 -9.67
C GLU A 86 24.42 18.94 -10.84
N LEU A 87 24.69 19.59 -11.98
CA LEU A 87 23.86 19.46 -13.19
C LEU A 87 23.87 18.04 -13.77
N ALA A 88 24.99 17.33 -13.68
CA ALA A 88 25.08 15.94 -14.13
C ALA A 88 24.30 14.98 -13.22
N GLN A 89 24.28 15.24 -11.91
CA GLN A 89 23.58 14.42 -10.92
C GLN A 89 22.08 14.71 -10.87
N ALA A 90 21.66 15.96 -11.07
CA ALA A 90 20.29 16.42 -10.85
C ALA A 90 19.18 15.53 -11.47
N PRO A 91 19.30 15.02 -12.71
CA PRO A 91 18.28 14.14 -13.30
C PRO A 91 18.12 12.79 -12.61
N TYR A 92 19.13 12.35 -11.85
CA TYR A 92 19.21 11.03 -11.26
C TYR A 92 18.98 11.00 -9.75
N VAL A 93 18.97 12.18 -9.09
CA VAL A 93 18.82 12.28 -7.63
C VAL A 93 17.56 11.57 -7.14
N GLN A 94 16.43 11.71 -7.84
CA GLN A 94 15.18 11.05 -7.46
C GLN A 94 15.20 9.55 -7.77
N LEU A 95 15.86 9.12 -8.85
CA LEU A 95 15.93 7.72 -9.25
C LEU A 95 16.74 6.89 -8.24
N PHE A 96 17.80 7.46 -7.69
CA PHE A 96 18.66 6.83 -6.70
C PHE A 96 18.40 7.32 -5.27
N ALA A 97 17.34 8.08 -5.03
CA ALA A 97 16.94 8.42 -3.66
C ALA A 97 16.55 7.15 -2.91
N LYS A 98 16.64 7.19 -1.57
CA LYS A 98 16.16 6.08 -0.75
C LYS A 98 14.68 5.80 -1.05
N PRO A 99 14.29 4.52 -1.20
CA PRO A 99 15.07 3.33 -0.90
C PRO A 99 15.68 2.61 -2.14
N PHE A 100 15.86 3.31 -3.28
CA PHE A 100 16.28 2.71 -4.56
C PHE A 100 17.78 2.87 -4.89
N GLU A 101 18.60 3.28 -3.92
CA GLU A 101 20.05 3.51 -4.08
C GLU A 101 20.79 2.31 -4.71
N ALA A 102 20.43 1.09 -4.33
CA ALA A 102 20.96 -0.18 -4.86
C ALA A 102 19.97 -0.90 -5.80
N GLY A 103 18.93 -0.19 -6.27
CA GLY A 103 17.80 -0.76 -7.00
C GLY A 103 16.85 -1.52 -6.07
N LEU A 104 16.28 -2.63 -6.56
CA LEU A 104 15.29 -3.44 -5.83
C LEU A 104 15.92 -4.60 -5.04
N VAL A 105 17.26 -4.62 -4.89
CA VAL A 105 18.00 -5.70 -4.23
C VAL A 105 17.57 -5.86 -2.78
N ASP A 106 17.34 -4.75 -2.11
CA ASP A 106 16.98 -4.74 -0.69
C ASP A 106 15.49 -5.12 -0.53
N HIS A 107 14.67 -4.93 -1.57
CA HIS A 107 13.21 -5.12 -1.55
C HIS A 107 12.76 -6.46 -2.13
N ARG A 108 13.45 -7.55 -1.78
CA ARG A 108 13.20 -8.89 -2.34
C ARG A 108 12.01 -9.61 -1.72
N THR A 109 11.53 -9.17 -0.56
CA THR A 109 10.37 -9.81 0.08
C THR A 109 9.10 -9.11 -0.39
N GLY A 110 8.30 -9.82 -1.18
CA GLY A 110 7.02 -9.37 -1.69
C GLY A 110 5.84 -9.95 -0.90
N LEU A 111 4.80 -9.14 -0.71
CA LEU A 111 3.49 -9.54 -0.22
C LEU A 111 2.43 -8.95 -1.14
N VAL A 112 1.53 -9.80 -1.61
CA VAL A 112 0.31 -9.39 -2.30
C VAL A 112 -0.87 -9.67 -1.39
N ILE A 113 -1.67 -8.63 -1.13
CA ILE A 113 -2.91 -8.71 -0.36
C ILE A 113 -4.06 -8.48 -1.35
N ASP A 114 -4.81 -9.54 -1.61
CA ASP A 114 -6.03 -9.47 -2.40
C ASP A 114 -7.22 -9.27 -1.46
N LEU A 115 -7.79 -8.06 -1.46
CA LEU A 115 -8.99 -7.71 -0.72
C LEU A 115 -10.20 -7.89 -1.61
N HIS A 116 -11.24 -8.57 -1.12
CA HIS A 116 -12.47 -8.77 -1.88
C HIS A 116 -13.69 -8.60 -0.97
N ASN A 117 -14.58 -7.68 -1.35
CA ASN A 117 -15.84 -7.48 -0.64
C ASN A 117 -16.86 -8.51 -1.14
N ARG A 118 -17.08 -9.57 -0.37
CA ARG A 118 -18.11 -10.60 -0.61
C ARG A 118 -19.48 -10.22 -0.06
N GLY A 119 -19.59 -9.09 0.65
CA GLY A 119 -20.84 -8.62 1.21
C GLY A 119 -21.68 -7.86 0.19
N ASP A 120 -22.95 -7.67 0.53
CA ASP A 120 -23.91 -6.88 -0.27
C ASP A 120 -23.89 -5.39 0.10
N SER A 121 -22.96 -4.97 0.96
CA SER A 121 -22.80 -3.58 1.41
C SER A 121 -21.35 -3.12 1.26
N GLU A 122 -21.17 -1.83 1.03
CA GLU A 122 -19.87 -1.19 0.90
C GLU A 122 -19.05 -1.35 2.19
N VAL A 123 -17.76 -1.70 2.04
CA VAL A 123 -16.81 -1.77 3.15
C VAL A 123 -16.03 -0.46 3.19
N ARG A 124 -16.12 0.29 4.29
CA ARG A 124 -15.48 1.62 4.44
C ARG A 124 -14.33 1.62 5.44
N GLU A 125 -13.43 2.59 5.27
CA GLU A 125 -12.30 2.86 6.17
C GLU A 125 -11.43 1.63 6.40
N VAL A 126 -11.07 0.94 5.32
CA VAL A 126 -10.22 -0.25 5.41
C VAL A 126 -8.82 0.18 5.79
N LYS A 127 -8.31 -0.37 6.89
CA LYS A 127 -6.97 -0.14 7.43
C LYS A 127 -6.23 -1.46 7.46
N VAL A 128 -5.17 -1.55 6.66
CA VAL A 128 -4.27 -2.70 6.64
C VAL A 128 -3.02 -2.34 7.42
N ARG A 129 -2.72 -3.13 8.46
CA ARG A 129 -1.46 -3.05 9.19
C ARG A 129 -0.51 -4.10 8.67
N LEU A 130 0.64 -3.64 8.21
CA LEU A 130 1.70 -4.45 7.63
C LEU A 130 2.67 -4.93 8.72
N PRO A 131 3.36 -6.07 8.51
CA PRO A 131 4.30 -6.62 9.49
C PRO A 131 5.56 -5.78 9.67
N ALA A 132 5.90 -4.96 8.67
CA ALA A 132 7.01 -4.01 8.68
C ALA A 132 6.70 -2.82 7.75
N LYS A 133 7.59 -1.83 7.69
CA LYS A 133 7.51 -0.78 6.67
C LYS A 133 7.89 -1.35 5.31
N GLY A 134 7.10 -1.06 4.29
CA GLY A 134 7.38 -1.46 2.91
C GLY A 134 6.91 -0.42 1.90
N LEU A 135 7.39 -0.55 0.67
CA LEU A 135 6.89 0.21 -0.47
C LEU A 135 5.53 -0.36 -0.87
N VAL A 136 4.52 0.51 -0.99
CA VAL A 136 3.13 0.10 -1.20
C VAL A 136 2.58 0.66 -2.50
N GLN A 137 1.97 -0.24 -3.27
CA GLN A 137 1.09 0.09 -4.38
C GLN A 137 -0.30 -0.51 -4.12
N VAL A 138 -1.34 0.29 -4.30
CA VAL A 138 -2.73 -0.15 -4.20
C VAL A 138 -3.40 0.02 -5.56
N ARG A 139 -4.07 -1.02 -6.05
CA ARG A 139 -4.93 -0.95 -7.23
C ARG A 139 -6.38 -1.15 -6.84
N ASP A 140 -7.21 -0.19 -7.23
CA ASP A 140 -8.65 -0.27 -7.04
C ASP A 140 -9.32 -1.17 -8.09
N ALA A 141 -10.64 -1.34 -7.97
CA ALA A 141 -11.43 -2.15 -8.90
C ALA A 141 -11.53 -1.54 -10.31
N ALA A 142 -11.33 -0.23 -10.45
CA ALA A 142 -11.30 0.47 -11.73
C ALA A 142 -9.94 0.35 -12.42
N GLY A 143 -8.92 -0.19 -11.74
CA GLY A 143 -7.57 -0.35 -12.25
C GLY A 143 -6.67 0.86 -12.01
N ASN A 144 -7.10 1.83 -11.20
CA ASN A 144 -6.26 2.98 -10.84
C ASN A 144 -5.26 2.58 -9.77
N ASP A 145 -3.99 2.98 -9.98
CA ASP A 145 -2.91 2.75 -9.03
C ASP A 145 -2.72 3.97 -8.12
N THR A 146 -2.69 3.72 -6.81
CA THR A 146 -2.23 4.67 -5.79
C THR A 146 -0.87 4.20 -5.28
N LEU A 147 0.13 5.09 -5.37
CA LEU A 147 1.50 4.84 -4.94
C LEU A 147 1.80 5.61 -3.67
N TYR A 148 2.35 4.93 -2.67
CA TYR A 148 2.83 5.56 -1.45
C TYR A 148 4.29 5.95 -1.66
N GLU A 149 4.60 7.25 -1.62
CA GLU A 149 5.96 7.75 -1.87
C GLU A 149 6.98 7.23 -0.84
N ALA A 150 6.56 7.13 0.42
CA ALA A 150 7.40 6.67 1.52
C ALA A 150 7.00 5.26 1.97
N ALA A 151 8.01 4.50 2.42
CA ALA A 151 7.77 3.20 3.03
C ALA A 151 6.87 3.33 4.27
N THR A 152 5.77 2.58 4.28
CA THR A 152 4.73 2.66 5.31
C THR A 152 4.44 1.28 5.90
N ALA A 153 3.98 1.24 7.14
CA ALA A 153 3.48 0.04 7.79
C ALA A 153 1.94 0.01 7.84
N GLN A 154 1.27 0.99 7.22
CA GLN A 154 -0.17 1.12 7.22
C GLN A 154 -0.66 1.55 5.83
N VAL A 155 -1.74 0.91 5.38
CA VAL A 155 -2.44 1.23 4.14
C VAL A 155 -3.87 1.56 4.47
N GLU A 156 -4.38 2.65 3.89
CA GLU A 156 -5.76 3.08 4.07
C GLU A 156 -6.48 3.07 2.72
N ILE A 157 -7.68 2.47 2.69
CA ILE A 157 -8.56 2.44 1.53
C ILE A 157 -9.91 2.98 1.98
N ALA A 158 -10.37 4.05 1.32
CA ALA A 158 -11.58 4.76 1.73
C ALA A 158 -12.82 3.87 1.69
N ALA A 159 -13.00 3.13 0.59
CA ALA A 159 -14.10 2.20 0.44
C ALA A 159 -13.81 1.09 -0.59
N ILE A 160 -14.51 -0.03 -0.45
CA ILE A 160 -14.57 -1.13 -1.40
C ILE A 160 -16.05 -1.47 -1.64
N GLU A 161 -16.51 -1.23 -2.86
CA GLU A 161 -17.89 -1.47 -3.28
C GLU A 161 -18.27 -2.97 -3.17
N PRO A 162 -19.58 -3.30 -3.04
CA PRO A 162 -20.05 -4.68 -3.06
C PRO A 162 -19.54 -5.46 -4.29
N GLY A 163 -18.97 -6.64 -4.06
CA GLY A 163 -18.41 -7.49 -5.13
C GLY A 163 -17.10 -6.98 -5.74
N ALA A 164 -16.60 -5.81 -5.33
CA ALA A 164 -15.35 -5.26 -5.84
C ALA A 164 -14.12 -5.90 -5.19
N ALA A 165 -13.00 -5.84 -5.90
CA ALA A 165 -11.70 -6.29 -5.42
C ALA A 165 -10.71 -5.14 -5.42
N CYS A 166 -9.79 -5.14 -4.44
CA CYS A 166 -8.65 -4.25 -4.37
C CYS A 166 -7.40 -5.08 -4.14
N LYS A 167 -6.31 -4.73 -4.82
CA LYS A 167 -5.04 -5.45 -4.70
C LYS A 167 -3.97 -4.53 -4.13
N ILE A 168 -3.25 -5.00 -3.13
CA ILE A 168 -2.14 -4.28 -2.51
C ILE A 168 -0.87 -5.07 -2.75
N TRP A 169 0.14 -4.43 -3.34
CA TRP A 169 1.49 -4.96 -3.40
C TRP A 169 2.35 -4.25 -2.38
N VAL A 170 3.12 -5.03 -1.63
CA VAL A 170 4.06 -4.53 -0.63
C VAL A 170 5.41 -5.15 -0.88
N TYR A 171 6.44 -4.32 -0.93
CA TYR A 171 7.84 -4.73 -1.06
C TYR A 171 8.60 -4.30 0.18
N PHE A 172 9.19 -5.27 0.89
CA PHE A 172 9.88 -5.04 2.16
C PHE A 172 11.38 -5.11 2.01
N ASP A 173 12.06 -4.16 2.66
CA ASP A 173 13.48 -4.22 3.02
C ASP A 173 13.66 -5.01 4.34
N ALA A 174 13.27 -6.29 4.30
CA ALA A 174 13.35 -7.19 5.45
C ALA A 174 13.37 -8.64 4.99
N ASP A 175 13.88 -9.51 5.86
CA ASP A 175 13.97 -10.94 5.60
C ASP A 175 12.57 -11.58 5.44
N TYR A 176 12.47 -12.50 4.47
CA TYR A 176 11.24 -13.24 4.18
C TYR A 176 10.65 -13.93 5.41
N SER A 177 11.51 -14.51 6.26
CA SER A 177 11.09 -15.18 7.50
C SER A 177 10.46 -14.22 8.51
N GLN A 178 11.01 -13.02 8.65
CA GLN A 178 10.50 -11.99 9.56
C GLN A 178 9.13 -11.48 9.09
N ILE A 179 8.98 -11.21 7.79
CA ILE A 179 7.72 -10.75 7.20
C ILE A 179 6.61 -11.80 7.34
N ARG A 180 6.93 -13.09 7.14
CA ARG A 180 5.96 -14.18 7.28
C ARG A 180 5.53 -14.42 8.73
N GLN A 181 6.42 -14.17 9.69
CA GLN A 181 6.12 -14.29 11.12
C GLN A 181 5.41 -13.05 11.69
N GLY A 182 5.57 -11.91 11.03
CA GLY A 182 4.89 -10.68 11.42
C GLY A 182 3.37 -10.78 11.20
N GLY A 183 2.61 -10.26 12.15
CA GLY A 183 1.15 -10.23 12.06
C GLY A 183 0.67 -9.21 11.03
N ILE A 184 -0.29 -9.61 10.19
CA ILE A 184 -1.08 -8.71 9.35
C ILE A 184 -2.47 -8.61 9.95
N SER A 185 -3.01 -7.40 10.02
CA SER A 185 -4.41 -7.18 10.37
C SER A 185 -5.07 -6.31 9.31
N VAL A 186 -6.30 -6.64 8.96
CA VAL A 186 -7.12 -5.88 8.02
C VAL A 186 -8.43 -5.55 8.72
N ASN A 187 -8.58 -4.29 9.11
CA ASN A 187 -9.73 -3.81 9.87
C ASN A 187 -10.52 -2.82 9.03
N PHE A 188 -11.82 -2.70 9.27
CA PHE A 188 -12.70 -1.75 8.60
C PHE A 188 -13.80 -1.29 9.56
N ALA A 189 -14.57 -0.26 9.21
CA ALA A 189 -15.54 0.37 10.14
C ALA A 189 -16.61 -0.59 10.70
N GLY A 190 -16.83 -1.75 10.07
CA GLY A 190 -17.80 -2.76 10.47
C GLY A 190 -17.20 -4.04 11.06
N GLY A 191 -15.88 -4.15 11.24
CA GLY A 191 -15.23 -5.35 11.79
C GLY A 191 -13.82 -5.62 11.26
N GLU A 192 -13.42 -6.88 11.28
CA GLU A 192 -12.12 -7.36 10.77
C GLU A 192 -12.32 -8.28 9.57
N ALA A 193 -11.39 -8.25 8.63
CA ALA A 193 -11.46 -9.10 7.44
C ALA A 193 -11.12 -10.55 7.77
N GLN A 194 -11.70 -11.47 7.01
CA GLN A 194 -11.33 -12.88 7.07
C GLN A 194 -10.02 -13.10 6.30
N LEU A 195 -8.94 -13.34 7.05
CA LEU A 195 -7.60 -13.55 6.50
C LEU A 195 -7.42 -15.00 6.04
N HIS A 196 -7.03 -15.17 4.78
CA HIS A 196 -6.64 -16.44 4.18
C HIS A 196 -5.18 -16.34 3.74
N VAL A 197 -4.30 -17.16 4.32
CA VAL A 197 -2.90 -17.20 3.92
C VAL A 197 -2.70 -18.31 2.91
N TYR A 198 -2.37 -17.95 1.67
CA TYR A 198 -1.94 -18.92 0.68
C TYR A 198 -0.46 -19.25 0.94
N ARG A 199 -0.13 -20.54 0.96
CA ARG A 199 1.21 -21.04 1.24
C ARG A 199 1.94 -21.44 -0.03
#